data_AF-A0A0S7YPC2-F1
#
_entry.id   AF-A0A0S7YPC2-F1
#
_cell.length_a   1.000
_cell.length_b   1.000
_cell.length_c   1.000
_cell.angle_alpha   90.00
_cell.angle_beta   90.00
_cell.angle_gamma   90.00
#
_symmetry.space_group_name_H-M   'P 1'
#
loop_
_entity.id
_entity.type
_entity.pdbx_description
1 polymer ?
#
loop_
_entity_poly.entity_id
_entity_poly.type
_entity_poly.pdbx_seq_one_letter_code
_entity_poly.pdbx_strand_id
1 'polypeptide(L)'
;MAVTGFLGFGGLLVVALVVVSRRPSLDRSWDEDVRVLTSVEVLPDGTRQLGEVRHWTYGPDTVLSKGYSAVTYDPQDVRGLWMYEQELGLGGRIAHTFLVFEFPESYGDKRWLGLSVETRREVGETYSLVRGVLRGFEVTHIWAVEQDLVRRRVEYLDYPLTRYRVSVPVEYVQRIFEQMVDETAALAVTPRWYNTLTTNCTSSLIRYVNDAEPGAIPRHYSSVLTGRADDHLGALGYLDLASAEHVTREWLRQHPVRAEASGA
;
A
#
# COMPACT_ATOMS: atom_id res chain seq x y z
N MET A 1 15.11 -45.71 -20.90
CA MET A 1 15.31 -44.28 -20.61
C MET A 1 14.28 -43.47 -21.41
N ALA A 2 13.79 -42.36 -20.84
CA ALA A 2 12.83 -41.40 -21.41
C ALA A 2 11.32 -41.73 -21.31
N VAL A 3 10.75 -41.77 -20.10
CA VAL A 3 9.28 -41.56 -19.91
C VAL A 3 8.97 -40.56 -18.77
N THR A 4 9.97 -40.05 -18.05
CA THR A 4 9.76 -39.12 -16.92
C THR A 4 9.74 -37.64 -17.30
N GLY A 5 10.00 -37.26 -18.57
CA GLY A 5 10.08 -35.86 -19.00
C GLY A 5 8.76 -35.22 -19.47
N PHE A 6 7.77 -36.02 -19.91
CA PHE A 6 6.55 -35.49 -20.54
C PHE A 6 5.45 -35.10 -19.53
N LEU A 7 5.40 -35.76 -18.37
CA LEU A 7 4.40 -35.46 -17.32
C LEU A 7 4.65 -34.11 -16.64
N GLY A 8 5.91 -33.70 -16.49
CA GLY A 8 6.27 -32.39 -15.93
C GLY A 8 5.94 -31.22 -16.86
N PHE A 9 6.23 -31.37 -18.16
CA PHE A 9 6.00 -30.30 -19.14
C PHE A 9 4.51 -30.10 -19.45
N GLY A 10 3.75 -31.19 -19.60
CA GLY A 10 2.29 -31.13 -19.77
C GLY A 10 1.58 -30.50 -18.56
N GLY A 11 1.98 -30.88 -17.35
CA GLY A 11 1.44 -30.28 -16.12
C GLY A 11 1.74 -28.79 -15.99
N LEU A 12 2.98 -28.37 -16.25
CA LEU A 12 3.37 -26.95 -16.25
C LEU A 12 2.60 -26.14 -17.29
N LEU A 13 2.37 -26.70 -18.48
CA LEU A 13 1.66 -26.04 -19.56
C LEU A 13 0.17 -25.89 -19.25
N VAL A 14 -0.45 -26.89 -18.60
CA VAL A 14 -1.83 -26.80 -18.08
C VAL A 14 -1.93 -25.74 -16.98
N VAL A 15 -1.02 -25.73 -16.02
CA VAL A 15 -1.01 -24.69 -14.96
C VAL A 15 -0.86 -23.30 -15.58
N ALA A 16 0.05 -23.12 -16.54
CA ALA A 16 0.25 -21.86 -17.24
C ALA A 16 -1.02 -21.44 -18.00
N LEU A 17 -1.68 -22.35 -18.71
CA LEU A 17 -2.94 -22.08 -19.40
C LEU A 17 -4.06 -21.66 -18.44
N VAL A 18 -4.18 -22.34 -17.30
CA VAL A 18 -5.16 -21.98 -16.26
C VAL A 18 -4.86 -20.60 -15.67
N VAL A 19 -3.60 -20.28 -15.38
CA VAL A 19 -3.21 -18.96 -14.86
C VAL A 19 -3.48 -17.86 -15.89
N VAL A 20 -3.18 -18.11 -17.17
CA VAL A 20 -3.35 -17.11 -18.24
C VAL A 20 -4.82 -16.88 -18.58
N SER A 21 -5.68 -17.89 -18.47
CA SER A 21 -7.10 -17.79 -18.82
C SER A 21 -7.97 -17.06 -17.79
N ARG A 22 -7.50 -16.94 -16.54
CA ARG A 22 -8.21 -16.18 -15.49
C ARG A 22 -8.30 -14.69 -15.85
N ARG A 23 -9.48 -14.12 -15.62
CA ARG A 23 -9.74 -12.68 -15.79
C ARG A 23 -9.96 -11.99 -14.44
N PRO A 24 -9.37 -10.82 -14.19
CA PRO A 24 -9.75 -10.00 -13.06
C PRO A 24 -11.23 -9.63 -13.14
N SER A 25 -11.88 -9.46 -12.01
CA SER A 25 -13.29 -9.05 -11.93
C SER A 25 -13.45 -8.02 -10.82
N LEU A 26 -14.50 -7.20 -10.91
CA LEU A 26 -14.96 -6.34 -9.82
C LEU A 26 -16.06 -7.01 -8.99
N ASP A 27 -16.68 -8.06 -9.52
CA ASP A 27 -17.92 -8.67 -9.03
C ASP A 27 -17.66 -10.05 -8.40
N ARG A 28 -16.76 -10.09 -7.40
CA ARG A 28 -16.56 -11.28 -6.57
C ARG A 28 -17.01 -11.02 -5.14
N SER A 29 -17.13 -12.09 -4.37
CA SER A 29 -17.35 -12.02 -2.93
C SER A 29 -16.06 -11.61 -2.24
N TRP A 30 -15.81 -10.31 -2.10
CA TRP A 30 -14.60 -9.78 -1.51
C TRP A 30 -14.61 -9.79 0.02
N ASP A 31 -13.46 -10.06 0.62
CA ASP A 31 -13.19 -9.87 2.05
C ASP A 31 -13.53 -8.44 2.48
N GLU A 32 -14.04 -8.30 3.70
CA GLU A 32 -14.65 -7.05 4.15
C GLU A 32 -13.70 -5.85 4.13
N ASP A 33 -12.44 -6.05 4.50
CA ASP A 33 -11.43 -5.00 4.62
C ASP A 33 -10.90 -4.49 3.27
N VAL A 34 -11.20 -5.19 2.18
CA VAL A 34 -10.76 -4.87 0.80
C VAL A 34 -11.92 -4.85 -0.21
N ARG A 35 -13.16 -4.93 0.28
CA ARG A 35 -14.38 -5.00 -0.54
C ARG A 35 -14.70 -3.67 -1.22
N VAL A 36 -14.65 -2.59 -0.44
CA VAL A 36 -15.01 -1.24 -0.89
C VAL A 36 -13.85 -0.66 -1.68
N LEU A 37 -14.13 -0.19 -2.89
CA LEU A 37 -13.17 0.50 -3.74
C LEU A 37 -13.32 2.01 -3.56
N THR A 38 -12.21 2.72 -3.54
CA THR A 38 -12.22 4.18 -3.56
C THR A 38 -12.52 4.68 -4.97
N SER A 39 -13.62 5.40 -5.11
CA SER A 39 -13.94 6.23 -6.27
C SER A 39 -13.04 7.47 -6.31
N VAL A 40 -12.75 7.91 -7.53
CA VAL A 40 -11.89 9.07 -7.79
C VAL A 40 -12.55 9.94 -8.84
N GLU A 41 -12.61 11.24 -8.56
CA GLU A 41 -13.02 12.27 -9.50
C GLU A 41 -11.97 13.38 -9.57
N VAL A 42 -11.62 13.81 -10.79
CA VAL A 42 -10.80 15.00 -11.02
C VAL A 42 -11.75 16.17 -11.24
N LEU A 43 -11.76 17.12 -10.30
CA LEU A 43 -12.65 18.29 -10.36
C LEU A 43 -12.12 19.34 -11.35
N PRO A 44 -12.97 20.28 -11.82
CA PRO A 44 -12.58 21.28 -12.83
C PRO A 44 -11.43 22.20 -12.41
N ASP A 45 -11.22 22.39 -11.10
CA ASP A 45 -10.12 23.19 -10.54
C ASP A 45 -8.80 22.39 -10.40
N GLY A 46 -8.79 21.12 -10.81
CA GLY A 46 -7.63 20.25 -10.70
C GLY A 46 -7.50 19.57 -9.34
N THR A 47 -8.43 19.74 -8.40
CA THR A 47 -8.41 18.96 -7.17
C THR A 47 -8.87 17.52 -7.41
N ARG A 48 -8.45 16.60 -6.53
CA ARG A 48 -8.80 15.18 -6.57
C ARG A 48 -9.78 14.86 -5.46
N GLN A 49 -11.00 14.45 -5.81
CA GLN A 49 -11.98 13.95 -4.86
C GLN A 49 -11.88 12.43 -4.75
N LEU A 50 -11.71 11.93 -3.52
CA LEU A 50 -11.68 10.51 -3.19
C LEU A 50 -12.90 10.19 -2.33
N GLY A 51 -13.76 9.25 -2.75
CA GLY A 51 -15.05 9.01 -2.09
C GLY A 51 -14.96 8.15 -0.82
N GLU A 52 -14.29 7.00 -0.92
CA GLU A 52 -14.27 5.98 0.14
C GLU A 52 -12.92 5.95 0.84
N VAL A 53 -12.57 7.05 1.52
CA VAL A 53 -11.39 7.08 2.40
C VAL A 53 -11.75 6.49 3.75
N ARG A 54 -11.12 5.37 4.07
CA ARG A 54 -11.44 4.55 5.24
C ARG A 54 -10.97 5.19 6.54
N HIS A 55 -11.81 5.13 7.57
CA HIS A 55 -11.47 5.58 8.92
C HIS A 55 -12.01 4.58 9.97
N TRP A 56 -11.68 3.31 9.79
CA TRP A 56 -12.04 2.28 10.75
C TRP A 56 -11.24 2.44 12.03
N THR A 57 -11.85 2.06 13.15
CA THR A 57 -11.18 2.04 14.45
C THR A 57 -11.06 0.61 14.94
N TYR A 58 -9.98 0.37 15.68
CA TYR A 58 -9.55 -0.96 16.06
C TYR A 58 -9.29 -1.02 17.56
N GLY A 59 -9.58 -2.15 18.15
CA GLY A 59 -9.07 -2.56 19.45
C GLY A 59 -8.20 -3.82 19.27
N PRO A 60 -7.68 -4.38 20.37
CA PRO A 60 -7.00 -5.67 20.33
C PRO A 60 -7.93 -6.73 19.72
N ASP A 61 -7.54 -7.28 18.58
CA ASP A 61 -8.22 -8.37 17.86
C ASP A 61 -9.69 -8.09 17.48
N THR A 62 -10.14 -6.83 17.52
CA THR A 62 -11.51 -6.43 17.16
C THR A 62 -11.58 -5.14 16.35
N VAL A 63 -12.58 -5.04 15.47
CA VAL A 63 -12.93 -3.80 14.77
C VAL A 63 -14.03 -3.10 15.58
N LEU A 64 -13.75 -1.89 16.07
CA LEU A 64 -14.65 -1.14 16.94
C LEU A 64 -15.67 -0.33 16.15
N SER A 65 -15.25 0.29 15.05
CA SER A 65 -16.14 1.01 14.15
C SER A 65 -15.65 0.94 12.70
N LYS A 66 -16.59 1.06 11.77
CA LYS A 66 -16.35 1.03 10.33
C LYS A 66 -16.95 2.29 9.72
N GLY A 67 -16.13 3.05 9.00
CA GLY A 67 -16.54 4.30 8.37
C GLY A 67 -15.70 4.63 7.15
N TYR A 68 -16.32 5.37 6.22
CA TYR A 68 -15.73 5.90 5.00
C TYR A 68 -16.18 7.35 4.84
N SER A 69 -15.30 8.21 4.34
CA SER A 69 -15.62 9.61 4.10
C SER A 69 -15.02 10.10 2.79
N ALA A 70 -15.76 11.00 2.13
CA ALA A 70 -15.25 11.70 0.97
C ALA A 70 -14.29 12.82 1.40
N VAL A 71 -13.20 12.94 0.67
CA VAL A 71 -12.15 13.95 0.88
C VAL A 71 -11.74 14.54 -0.46
N THR A 72 -11.25 15.77 -0.43
CA THR A 72 -10.77 16.47 -1.62
C THR A 72 -9.42 17.07 -1.30
N TYR A 73 -8.45 16.84 -2.19
CA TYR A 73 -7.08 17.33 -2.03
C TYR A 73 -6.62 18.01 -3.31
N ASP A 74 -5.94 19.14 -3.16
CA ASP A 74 -5.11 19.67 -4.23
C ASP A 74 -3.78 18.90 -4.25
N PRO A 75 -3.40 18.25 -5.37
CA PRO A 75 -2.07 17.64 -5.49
C PRO A 75 -0.93 18.60 -5.15
N GLN A 76 -1.08 19.90 -5.41
CA GLN A 76 -0.06 20.92 -5.13
C GLN A 76 0.12 21.20 -3.64
N ASP A 77 -0.84 20.80 -2.80
CA ASP A 77 -0.74 20.97 -1.35
C ASP A 77 0.12 19.91 -0.68
N VAL A 78 0.46 18.82 -1.36
CA VAL A 78 1.30 17.75 -0.77
C VAL A 78 2.64 18.32 -0.31
N ARG A 79 2.98 18.12 0.97
CA ARG A 79 4.19 18.62 1.63
C ARG A 79 5.24 17.54 1.88
N GLY A 80 4.83 16.28 1.84
CA GLY A 80 5.70 15.19 2.25
C GLY A 80 5.10 13.82 2.07
N LEU A 81 5.96 12.82 2.22
CA LEU A 81 5.62 11.42 2.14
C LEU A 81 6.32 10.67 3.26
N TRP A 82 5.58 9.81 3.91
CA TRP A 82 6.09 8.87 4.90
C TRP A 82 5.91 7.46 4.36
N MET A 83 6.95 6.65 4.50
CA MET A 83 6.91 5.23 4.25
C MET A 83 6.78 4.50 5.57
N TYR A 84 5.82 3.60 5.65
CA TYR A 84 5.65 2.69 6.76
C TYR A 84 5.99 1.28 6.31
N GLU A 85 6.67 0.54 7.19
CA GLU A 85 7.09 -0.83 6.96
C GLU A 85 6.56 -1.70 8.09
N GLN A 86 5.68 -2.64 7.76
CA GLN A 86 5.13 -3.64 8.66
C GLN A 86 5.94 -4.92 8.59
N GLU A 87 6.51 -5.36 9.70
CA GLU A 87 7.32 -6.58 9.72
C GLU A 87 6.43 -7.83 9.75
N LEU A 88 6.30 -8.55 8.62
CA LEU A 88 5.36 -9.67 8.47
C LEU A 88 5.94 -11.05 8.87
N GLY A 89 7.20 -11.12 9.30
CA GLY A 89 7.86 -12.34 9.78
C GLY A 89 9.07 -12.79 8.94
N LEU A 90 9.51 -14.04 9.14
CA LEU A 90 10.77 -14.63 8.59
C LEU A 90 12.05 -13.86 9.00
N GLY A 91 12.10 -13.36 10.23
CA GLY A 91 13.25 -12.59 10.73
C GLY A 91 13.42 -11.25 9.99
N GLY A 92 12.31 -10.56 9.72
CA GLY A 92 12.29 -9.25 9.08
C GLY A 92 12.56 -9.27 7.58
N ARG A 93 12.44 -10.42 6.90
CA ARG A 93 12.76 -10.51 5.45
C ARG A 93 11.59 -10.15 4.53
N ILE A 94 10.37 -10.14 5.08
CA ILE A 94 9.17 -9.75 4.37
C ILE A 94 8.52 -8.65 5.18
N ALA A 95 8.22 -7.55 4.51
CA ALA A 95 7.44 -6.49 5.08
C ALA A 95 6.24 -6.11 4.20
N HIS A 96 5.19 -5.57 4.80
CA HIS A 96 4.17 -4.87 4.03
C HIS A 96 4.41 -3.38 4.16
N THR A 97 4.59 -2.69 3.04
CA THR A 97 4.77 -1.25 3.05
C THR A 97 3.46 -0.53 2.79
N PHE A 98 3.33 0.68 3.31
CA PHE A 98 2.28 1.62 2.92
C PHE A 98 2.80 3.04 3.03
N LEU A 99 2.07 3.98 2.44
CA LEU A 99 2.49 5.36 2.32
C LEU A 99 1.51 6.28 3.00
N VAL A 100 2.00 7.38 3.56
CA VAL A 100 1.17 8.45 4.11
C VAL A 100 1.64 9.78 3.56
N PHE A 101 0.77 10.42 2.79
CA PHE A 101 0.97 11.78 2.29
C PHE A 101 0.67 12.79 3.39
N GLU A 102 1.52 13.80 3.47
CA GLU A 102 1.35 14.95 4.35
C GLU A 102 0.81 16.14 3.57
N PHE A 103 -0.23 16.74 4.12
CA PHE A 103 -0.83 18.00 3.67
C PHE A 103 -0.63 19.10 4.73
N PRO A 104 -0.83 20.38 4.38
CA PRO A 104 -0.66 21.47 5.33
C PRO A 104 -1.67 21.38 6.48
N GLU A 105 -1.38 22.08 7.58
CA GLU A 105 -2.25 22.11 8.77
C GLU A 105 -3.67 22.61 8.49
N SER A 106 -3.88 23.37 7.41
CA SER A 106 -5.21 23.79 6.94
C SER A 106 -6.16 22.63 6.65
N TYR A 107 -5.64 21.41 6.44
CA TYR A 107 -6.44 20.19 6.27
C TYR A 107 -6.90 19.56 7.60
N GLY A 108 -6.44 20.07 8.74
CA GLY A 108 -6.78 19.55 10.07
C GLY A 108 -6.48 18.05 10.19
N ASP A 109 -7.45 17.28 10.68
CA ASP A 109 -7.33 15.82 10.88
C ASP A 109 -7.10 15.05 9.56
N LYS A 110 -7.49 15.64 8.43
CA LYS A 110 -7.32 15.06 7.09
C LYS A 110 -5.91 15.25 6.54
N ARG A 111 -5.00 15.89 7.28
CA ARG A 111 -3.66 16.19 6.76
C ARG A 111 -2.79 14.95 6.51
N TRP A 112 -3.17 13.80 7.04
CA TRP A 112 -2.45 12.53 6.92
C TRP A 112 -3.26 11.52 6.14
N LEU A 113 -3.02 11.47 4.83
CA LEU A 113 -3.73 10.58 3.93
C LEU A 113 -2.87 9.37 3.59
N GLY A 114 -3.30 8.21 4.07
CA GLY A 114 -2.66 6.93 3.82
C GLY A 114 -3.13 6.24 2.55
N LEU A 115 -2.22 5.54 1.87
CA LEU A 115 -2.52 4.58 0.82
C LEU A 115 -1.80 3.27 1.09
N SER A 116 -2.54 2.17 0.96
CA SER A 116 -1.96 0.83 0.87
C SER A 116 -2.44 0.11 -0.41
N VAL A 117 -1.48 -0.37 -1.19
CA VAL A 117 -1.68 -1.31 -2.30
C VAL A 117 -1.84 -2.70 -1.70
N GLU A 118 -3.05 -3.23 -1.78
CA GLU A 118 -3.44 -4.47 -1.11
C GLU A 118 -3.83 -5.54 -2.13
N THR A 119 -3.66 -6.80 -1.75
CA THR A 119 -4.36 -7.89 -2.44
C THR A 119 -5.85 -7.77 -2.16
N ARG A 120 -6.66 -7.68 -3.20
CA ARG A 120 -8.12 -7.79 -3.11
C ARG A 120 -8.48 -9.27 -2.99
N ARG A 121 -8.69 -9.72 -1.77
CA ARG A 121 -8.98 -11.11 -1.41
C ARG A 121 -10.47 -11.41 -1.51
N GLU A 122 -10.81 -12.63 -1.95
CA GLU A 122 -12.16 -13.17 -1.82
C GLU A 122 -12.40 -13.71 -0.40
N VAL A 123 -13.67 -13.82 -0.01
CA VAL A 123 -14.09 -14.35 1.30
C VAL A 123 -13.49 -15.74 1.53
N GLY A 124 -12.74 -15.87 2.63
CA GLY A 124 -12.10 -17.13 3.02
C GLY A 124 -10.70 -17.33 2.43
N GLU A 125 -10.17 -16.36 1.69
CA GLU A 125 -8.80 -16.40 1.21
C GLU A 125 -7.79 -15.87 2.22
N THR A 126 -6.64 -16.53 2.31
CA THR A 126 -5.49 -16.03 3.05
C THR A 126 -4.37 -15.66 2.08
N TYR A 127 -3.68 -14.56 2.36
CA TYR A 127 -2.55 -14.11 1.56
C TYR A 127 -1.46 -15.18 1.46
N SER A 128 -0.88 -15.30 0.27
CA SER A 128 0.28 -16.16 0.02
C SER A 128 1.15 -15.54 -1.08
N LEU A 129 2.45 -15.43 -0.84
CA LEU A 129 3.41 -14.89 -1.81
C LEU A 129 3.33 -15.63 -3.15
N VAL A 130 3.27 -16.97 -3.11
CA VAL A 130 3.21 -17.84 -4.31
C VAL A 130 1.91 -17.61 -5.08
N ARG A 131 0.78 -17.53 -4.37
CA ARG A 131 -0.51 -17.20 -5.00
C ARG A 131 -0.48 -15.81 -5.63
N GLY A 132 0.15 -14.83 -4.97
CA GLY A 132 0.31 -13.48 -5.50
C GLY A 132 1.15 -13.42 -6.76
N VAL A 133 2.11 -14.33 -6.99
CA VAL A 133 2.84 -14.42 -8.28
C VAL A 133 1.98 -15.07 -9.38
N LEU A 134 1.09 -16.01 -9.02
CA LEU A 134 0.33 -16.83 -9.96
C LEU A 134 -1.09 -16.31 -10.25
N ARG A 135 -1.29 -14.98 -10.25
CA ARG A 135 -2.61 -14.35 -10.48
C ARG A 135 -3.69 -14.94 -9.55
N GLY A 136 -3.32 -15.09 -8.28
CA GLY A 136 -4.19 -15.62 -7.24
C GLY A 136 -4.99 -14.55 -6.50
N PHE A 137 -4.70 -13.27 -6.74
CA PHE A 137 -5.37 -12.12 -6.15
C PHE A 137 -5.40 -10.96 -7.15
N GLU A 138 -6.47 -10.16 -7.15
CA GLU A 138 -6.49 -8.84 -7.75
C GLU A 138 -5.77 -7.82 -6.87
N VAL A 139 -5.40 -6.68 -7.44
CA VAL A 139 -4.88 -5.53 -6.68
C VAL A 139 -6.00 -4.53 -6.39
N THR A 140 -5.97 -3.93 -5.21
CA THR A 140 -6.81 -2.78 -4.85
C THR A 140 -5.98 -1.74 -4.10
N HIS A 141 -6.42 -0.49 -4.19
CA HIS A 141 -5.85 0.63 -3.43
C HIS A 141 -6.80 0.97 -2.30
N ILE A 142 -6.31 0.84 -1.06
CA ILE A 142 -7.03 1.27 0.13
C ILE A 142 -6.51 2.63 0.56
N TRP A 143 -7.31 3.66 0.32
CA TRP A 143 -7.10 4.98 0.89
C TRP A 143 -7.74 5.05 2.28
N ALA A 144 -6.99 5.54 3.25
CA ALA A 144 -7.44 5.61 4.63
C ALA A 144 -6.75 6.73 5.39
N VAL A 145 -7.34 7.19 6.49
CA VAL A 145 -6.63 8.03 7.45
C VAL A 145 -5.47 7.23 8.08
N GLU A 146 -4.39 7.90 8.43
CA GLU A 146 -3.20 7.22 8.98
C GLU A 146 -3.51 6.37 10.22
N GLN A 147 -4.42 6.84 11.08
CA GLN A 147 -4.82 6.13 12.29
C GLN A 147 -5.43 4.76 11.98
N ASP A 148 -6.25 4.65 10.93
CA ASP A 148 -6.80 3.38 10.46
C ASP A 148 -5.67 2.45 10.05
N LEU A 149 -4.77 2.93 9.17
CA LEU A 149 -3.70 2.08 8.66
C LEU A 149 -2.80 1.60 9.80
N VAL A 150 -2.33 2.49 10.66
CA VAL A 150 -1.40 2.16 11.75
C VAL A 150 -2.07 1.24 12.77
N ARG A 151 -3.25 1.58 13.30
CA ARG A 151 -3.92 0.77 14.33
C ARG A 151 -4.35 -0.59 13.80
N ARG A 152 -4.73 -0.70 12.53
CA ARG A 152 -5.01 -2.00 11.92
C ARG A 152 -3.79 -2.94 12.01
N ARG A 153 -2.59 -2.46 11.71
CA ARG A 153 -1.39 -3.31 11.77
C ARG A 153 -0.95 -3.58 13.20
N VAL A 154 -0.92 -2.53 14.02
CA VAL A 154 -0.32 -2.59 15.35
C VAL A 154 -1.29 -3.10 16.40
N GLU A 155 -2.49 -2.52 16.51
CA GLU A 155 -3.47 -2.90 17.53
C GLU A 155 -4.27 -4.13 17.12
N TYR A 156 -4.77 -4.20 15.88
CA TYR A 156 -5.63 -5.31 15.46
C TYR A 156 -4.84 -6.57 15.06
N LEU A 157 -3.77 -6.43 14.26
CA LEU A 157 -3.00 -7.58 13.76
C LEU A 157 -1.74 -7.92 14.57
N ASP A 158 -1.37 -7.10 15.56
CA ASP A 158 -0.17 -7.28 16.40
C ASP A 158 1.16 -7.33 15.62
N TYR A 159 1.29 -6.52 14.57
CA TYR A 159 2.55 -6.36 13.87
C TYR A 159 3.20 -5.01 14.21
N PRO A 160 4.50 -5.00 14.55
CA PRO A 160 5.22 -3.75 14.69
C PRO A 160 5.35 -3.06 13.33
N LEU A 161 5.44 -1.73 13.36
CA LEU A 161 5.74 -0.91 12.20
C LEU A 161 7.00 -0.11 12.46
N THR A 162 7.74 0.19 11.40
CA THR A 162 8.71 1.30 11.42
C THR A 162 8.30 2.32 10.36
N ARG A 163 8.29 3.60 10.72
CA ARG A 163 8.01 4.69 9.78
C ARG A 163 9.23 5.55 9.51
N TYR A 164 9.34 6.02 8.27
CA TYR A 164 10.44 6.83 7.78
C TYR A 164 9.90 8.00 6.94
N ARG A 165 10.49 9.19 7.10
CA ARG A 165 10.29 10.29 6.17
C ARG A 165 11.00 9.96 4.86
N VAL A 166 10.30 10.13 3.75
CA VAL A 166 10.89 10.02 2.41
C VAL A 166 11.60 11.33 2.08
N SER A 167 12.85 11.21 1.61
CA SER A 167 13.77 12.30 1.29
C SER A 167 13.87 12.50 -0.22
N VAL A 168 12.81 13.05 -0.82
CA VAL A 168 12.77 13.42 -2.24
C VAL A 168 12.21 14.84 -2.41
N PRO A 169 12.47 15.53 -3.54
CA PRO A 169 11.86 16.83 -3.82
C PRO A 169 10.33 16.76 -3.74
N VAL A 170 9.69 17.82 -3.25
CA VAL A 170 8.24 17.85 -3.02
C VAL A 170 7.46 17.63 -4.33
N GLU A 171 7.99 18.13 -5.45
CA GLU A 171 7.41 17.97 -6.78
C GLU A 171 7.31 16.50 -7.19
N TYR A 172 8.22 15.66 -6.69
CA TYR A 172 8.18 14.22 -6.95
C TYR A 172 7.08 13.58 -6.12
N VAL A 173 6.92 14.00 -4.86
CA VAL A 173 5.84 13.51 -4.00
C VAL A 173 4.47 13.87 -4.58
N GLN A 174 4.31 15.09 -5.09
CA GLN A 174 3.10 15.54 -5.77
C GLN A 174 2.78 14.64 -6.98
N ARG A 175 3.78 14.34 -7.83
CA ARG A 175 3.60 13.41 -8.96
C ARG A 175 3.25 11.99 -8.51
N ILE A 176 3.88 11.48 -7.45
CA ILE A 176 3.57 10.16 -6.89
C ILE A 176 2.11 10.13 -6.41
N PHE A 177 1.65 11.18 -5.72
CA PHE A 177 0.26 11.29 -5.30
C PHE A 177 -0.71 11.23 -6.49
N GLU A 178 -0.48 12.06 -7.52
CA GLU A 178 -1.33 12.07 -8.72
C GLU A 178 -1.36 10.69 -9.41
N GLN A 179 -0.20 10.07 -9.62
CA GLN A 179 -0.11 8.76 -10.25
C GLN A 179 -0.83 7.67 -9.44
N MET A 180 -0.78 7.73 -8.11
CA MET A 180 -1.51 6.79 -7.26
C MET A 180 -3.02 6.99 -7.32
N VAL A 181 -3.48 8.25 -7.36
CA VAL A 181 -4.89 8.60 -7.52
C VAL A 181 -5.41 8.14 -8.89
N ASP A 182 -4.67 8.39 -9.96
CA ASP A 182 -5.02 7.96 -11.32
C ASP A 182 -5.04 6.43 -11.43
N GLU A 183 -4.08 5.74 -10.80
CA GLU A 183 -4.06 4.27 -10.75
C GLU A 183 -5.24 3.72 -9.94
N THR A 184 -5.64 4.37 -8.85
CA THR A 184 -6.86 4.03 -8.10
C THR A 184 -8.09 4.18 -8.98
N ALA A 185 -8.23 5.30 -9.71
CA ALA A 185 -9.34 5.53 -10.62
C ALA A 185 -9.43 4.44 -11.69
N ALA A 186 -8.29 4.07 -12.28
CA ALA A 186 -8.21 3.01 -13.27
C ALA A 186 -8.62 1.64 -12.70
N LEU A 187 -8.19 1.31 -11.47
CA LEU A 187 -8.53 0.04 -10.81
C LEU A 187 -10.01 -0.07 -10.45
N ALA A 188 -10.69 1.04 -10.17
CA ALA A 188 -12.12 1.07 -9.89
C ALA A 188 -12.98 0.66 -11.11
N VAL A 189 -12.45 0.83 -12.33
CA VAL A 189 -13.14 0.50 -13.58
C VAL A 189 -12.58 -0.76 -14.23
N THR A 190 -11.25 -0.89 -14.24
CA THR A 190 -10.53 -1.98 -14.90
C THR A 190 -9.71 -2.76 -13.86
N PRO A 191 -10.25 -3.86 -13.32
CA PRO A 191 -9.54 -4.67 -12.33
C PRO A 191 -8.26 -5.26 -12.94
N ARG A 192 -7.20 -5.34 -12.15
CA ARG A 192 -5.92 -5.92 -12.55
C ARG A 192 -5.46 -6.98 -11.55
N TRP A 193 -4.66 -7.92 -12.03
CA TRP A 193 -4.02 -8.91 -11.16
C TRP A 193 -2.96 -8.25 -10.28
N TYR A 194 -2.94 -8.62 -9.01
CA TYR A 194 -1.81 -8.38 -8.14
C TYR A 194 -0.63 -9.25 -8.57
N ASN A 195 0.57 -8.73 -8.37
CA ASN A 195 1.79 -9.49 -8.54
C ASN A 195 2.75 -9.14 -7.40
N THR A 196 3.09 -10.14 -6.59
CA THR A 196 4.02 -9.97 -5.46
C THR A 196 5.36 -9.33 -5.86
N LEU A 197 5.83 -9.57 -7.10
CA LEU A 197 7.13 -9.10 -7.57
C LEU A 197 7.08 -7.69 -8.19
N THR A 198 5.94 -7.29 -8.75
CA THR A 198 5.87 -6.09 -9.62
C THR A 198 4.74 -5.12 -9.26
N THR A 199 3.80 -5.53 -8.41
CA THR A 199 2.57 -4.79 -8.10
C THR A 199 2.28 -4.86 -6.60
N ASN A 200 3.28 -4.52 -5.81
CA ASN A 200 3.18 -4.27 -4.36
C ASN A 200 3.53 -2.80 -4.06
N CYS A 201 3.23 -2.29 -2.86
CA CYS A 201 3.51 -0.90 -2.46
C CYS A 201 4.95 -0.44 -2.74
N THR A 202 5.96 -1.23 -2.38
CA THR A 202 7.38 -0.88 -2.61
C THR A 202 7.73 -0.84 -4.09
N SER A 203 7.34 -1.86 -4.87
CA SER A 203 7.59 -1.90 -6.31
C SER A 203 6.83 -0.80 -7.06
N SER A 204 5.62 -0.46 -6.62
CA SER A 204 4.85 0.67 -7.15
C SER A 204 5.53 1.99 -6.82
N LEU A 205 5.95 2.22 -5.57
CA LEU A 205 6.71 3.42 -5.18
C LEU A 205 7.99 3.57 -6.04
N ILE A 206 8.78 2.50 -6.15
CA ILE A 206 10.01 2.50 -6.96
C ILE A 206 9.70 2.82 -8.42
N ARG A 207 8.62 2.25 -8.98
CA ARG A 207 8.18 2.56 -10.34
C ARG A 207 7.81 4.03 -10.47
N TYR A 208 7.00 4.59 -9.58
CA TYR A 208 6.58 5.99 -9.66
C TYR A 208 7.75 6.96 -9.52
N VAL A 209 8.70 6.67 -8.61
CA VAL A 209 9.95 7.45 -8.50
C VAL A 209 10.75 7.38 -9.79
N ASN A 210 10.88 6.19 -10.40
CA ASN A 210 11.56 6.03 -11.68
C ASN A 210 10.81 6.64 -12.87
N ASP A 211 9.47 6.71 -12.83
CA ASP A 211 8.66 7.39 -13.85
C ASP A 211 8.85 8.91 -13.74
N ALA A 212 9.03 9.43 -12.52
CA ALA A 212 9.33 10.84 -12.24
C ALA A 212 10.78 11.23 -12.53
N GLU A 213 11.73 10.32 -12.29
CA GLU A 213 13.16 10.46 -12.57
C GLU A 213 13.74 9.12 -13.09
N PRO A 214 13.86 8.96 -14.42
CA PRO A 214 14.32 7.73 -15.02
C PRO A 214 15.68 7.24 -14.48
N GLY A 215 15.67 6.09 -13.81
CA GLY A 215 16.87 5.44 -13.28
C GLY A 215 17.25 5.84 -11.85
N ALA A 216 16.44 6.64 -11.17
CA ALA A 216 16.63 7.06 -9.78
C ALA A 216 16.84 5.89 -8.80
N ILE A 217 16.08 4.81 -8.96
CA ILE A 217 16.17 3.61 -8.12
C ILE A 217 16.46 2.39 -9.00
N PRO A 218 17.69 1.83 -8.96
CA PRO A 218 18.02 0.60 -9.66
C PRO A 218 17.15 -0.58 -9.22
N ARG A 219 16.93 -1.56 -10.11
CA ARG A 219 16.23 -2.79 -9.73
C ARG A 219 17.02 -3.51 -8.64
N HIS A 220 16.39 -3.72 -7.49
CA HIS A 220 17.00 -4.38 -6.34
C HIS A 220 16.04 -5.40 -5.73
N TYR A 221 16.58 -6.47 -5.14
CA TYR A 221 15.77 -7.56 -4.57
C TYR A 221 14.85 -7.09 -3.43
N SER A 222 15.16 -5.96 -2.80
CA SER A 222 14.35 -5.34 -1.75
C SER A 222 12.98 -4.83 -2.23
N SER A 223 12.76 -4.71 -3.55
CA SER A 223 11.42 -4.48 -4.12
C SER A 223 10.46 -5.67 -3.96
N VAL A 224 11.01 -6.85 -3.68
CA VAL A 224 10.29 -8.13 -3.52
C VAL A 224 10.41 -8.64 -2.08
N LEU A 225 11.63 -8.64 -1.54
CA LEU A 225 11.91 -8.87 -0.13
C LEU A 225 11.93 -7.53 0.59
N THR A 226 10.73 -6.97 0.69
CA THR A 226 10.44 -5.64 1.22
C THR A 226 10.97 -5.38 2.61
N GLY A 227 11.30 -6.43 3.39
CA GLY A 227 11.95 -6.31 4.69
C GLY A 227 13.39 -5.76 4.70
N ARG A 228 13.90 -5.36 3.52
CA ARG A 228 15.15 -4.58 3.36
C ARG A 228 14.96 -3.38 2.45
N ALA A 229 13.71 -2.97 2.23
CA ALA A 229 13.41 -1.81 1.41
C ALA A 229 13.97 -0.55 2.05
N ASP A 230 13.84 -0.42 3.36
CA ASP A 230 14.43 0.62 4.17
C ASP A 230 15.96 0.69 4.07
N ASP A 231 16.68 -0.41 4.29
CA ASP A 231 18.14 -0.52 4.15
C ASP A 231 18.59 0.02 2.78
N HIS A 232 17.92 -0.43 1.71
CA HIS A 232 18.29 -0.08 0.35
C HIS A 232 17.97 1.37 0.00
N LEU A 233 16.75 1.84 0.29
CA LEU A 233 16.33 3.20 0.00
C LEU A 233 17.06 4.22 0.88
N GLY A 234 17.37 3.87 2.12
CA GLY A 234 18.23 4.65 3.02
C GLY A 234 19.64 4.78 2.49
N ALA A 235 20.25 3.68 2.02
CA ALA A 235 21.59 3.72 1.41
C ALA A 235 21.66 4.58 0.13
N LEU A 236 20.54 4.70 -0.59
CA LEU A 236 20.41 5.60 -1.75
C LEU A 236 20.05 7.04 -1.37
N GLY A 237 19.80 7.33 -0.10
CA GLY A 237 19.44 8.67 0.39
C GLY A 237 17.95 9.04 0.25
N TYR A 238 17.08 8.09 -0.10
CA TYR A 238 15.65 8.31 -0.30
C TYR A 238 14.82 8.23 1.00
N LEU A 239 15.42 7.78 2.10
CA LEU A 239 14.79 7.77 3.42
C LEU A 239 15.67 8.53 4.40
N ASP A 240 15.04 9.39 5.19
CA ASP A 240 15.66 9.96 6.38
C ASP A 240 15.65 8.93 7.51
N LEU A 241 16.74 8.18 7.63
CA LEU A 241 16.90 7.17 8.68
C LEU A 241 16.92 7.77 10.09
N ALA A 242 17.20 9.06 10.25
CA ALA A 242 17.14 9.72 11.56
C ALA A 242 15.70 9.99 12.01
N SER A 243 14.73 10.00 11.07
CA SER A 243 13.30 10.10 11.36
C SER A 243 12.64 8.78 11.74
N ALA A 244 13.41 7.69 11.76
CA ALA A 244 12.91 6.34 11.98
C ALA A 244 12.20 6.22 13.33
N GLU A 245 10.95 5.76 13.32
CA GLU A 245 10.19 5.53 14.54
C GLU A 245 9.52 4.16 14.52
N HIS A 246 9.81 3.38 15.56
CA HIS A 246 9.29 2.04 15.73
C HIS A 246 8.01 2.05 16.56
N VAL A 247 6.90 1.72 15.92
CA VAL A 247 5.54 1.79 16.45
C VAL A 247 5.07 0.38 16.81
N THR A 248 4.89 0.15 18.10
CA THR A 248 4.36 -1.09 18.68
C THR A 248 3.09 -0.81 19.50
N ARG A 249 2.38 -1.86 19.95
CA ARG A 249 1.24 -1.70 20.87
C ARG A 249 1.64 -0.95 22.14
N GLU A 250 2.82 -1.26 22.69
CA GLU A 250 3.34 -0.54 23.87
C GLU A 250 3.62 0.93 23.57
N TRP A 251 4.20 1.21 22.41
CA TRP A 251 4.46 2.58 21.99
C TRP A 251 3.17 3.39 21.84
N LEU A 252 2.12 2.82 21.22
CA LEU A 252 0.81 3.45 21.04
C LEU A 252 0.04 3.69 22.34
N ARG A 253 0.39 3.00 23.44
CA ARG A 253 -0.18 3.31 24.77
C ARG A 253 0.32 4.64 25.32
N GLN A 254 1.50 5.06 24.89
CA GLN A 254 2.21 6.22 25.44
C GLN A 254 2.22 7.40 24.46
N HIS A 255 2.00 7.15 23.16
CA HIS A 255 2.10 8.13 22.11
C HIS A 255 0.92 8.02 21.13
N PRO A 256 0.35 9.15 20.66
CA PRO A 256 -0.61 9.11 19.58
C PRO A 256 0.09 8.73 18.26
N VAL A 257 -0.66 8.15 17.31
CA VAL A 257 -0.14 7.79 15.98
C VAL A 257 0.58 8.97 15.32
N ARG A 258 0.00 10.17 15.40
CA ARG A 258 0.70 11.45 15.25
C ARG A 258 0.13 12.43 16.25
N ALA A 259 0.95 13.38 16.69
CA ALA A 259 0.48 14.48 17.51
C ALA A 259 -0.71 15.14 16.80
N GLU A 260 -1.89 15.04 17.42
CA GLU A 260 -2.99 15.93 17.07
C GLU A 260 -2.41 17.35 17.18
N ALA A 261 -2.65 18.19 16.17
CA ALA A 261 -2.46 19.61 16.38
C ALA A 261 -3.36 19.94 17.57
N SER A 262 -2.75 20.19 18.73
CA SER A 262 -3.47 20.66 19.91
C SER A 262 -4.27 21.85 19.43
N GLY A 263 -5.60 21.70 19.38
CA GLY A 263 -6.49 22.76 18.94
C GLY A 263 -6.14 24.06 19.65
N ALA A 264 -6.01 25.11 18.86
CA ALA A 264 -6.02 26.48 19.36
C ALA A 264 -7.37 26.77 20.04
#